data_AF-A0AA95GWB9-F1
#
_entry.id   AF-A0AA95GWB9-F1
#
_cell.length_a   1.000
_cell.length_b   1.000
_cell.length_c   1.000
_cell.angle_alpha   90.00
_cell.angle_beta   90.00
_cell.angle_gamma   90.00
#
_symmetry.space_group_name_H-M   'P 1'
#
loop_
_entity.id
_entity.type
_entity.pdbx_description
1 polymer ?
#
loop_
_entity_poly.entity_id
_entity_poly.type
_entity_poly.pdbx_seq_one_letter_code
_entity_poly.pdbx_strand_id
1 'polypeptide(L)'
;MLIQKEKQGKIMHRIDTPTAQKDKFGLGKNGFTDGDPTTGTPATDLNEEICDALQEEVCTVIENLGIRLDKNQHDQLYQAIQKLSEKEANKAKMALVDTAPVDLNTLKKIAKALGNDPKFAETCNTIFAKKSSRDVLTSGRLIVTGGVDSKAPALQVKSTTTHGYLELIAANGNTWRIGSNNSDQRSYFEKVGKFSIYFPEKAGTLALISDVDAVNNYPVGAPIPWPQATPPKGYLICNGEPFDKVKCPKLLIAYPSGKLPDLRGEFIRGWDAGRKVDTGRNILSAQGDAIRNITGRIGYARQGWNAPPVSADGAFRVDRNHNARVAGGENDDWGSVASFDTKRVVPTANENRPRNIAFNYIVREA
;
A
#
# COMPACT_ATOMS: atom_id res chain seq x y z
N MET A 1 -56.87 -1.53 -46.58
CA MET A 1 -57.74 -0.98 -47.65
C MET A 1 -57.33 -1.67 -48.95
N LEU A 2 -57.85 -2.88 -49.15
CA LEU A 2 -57.57 -3.74 -50.31
C LEU A 2 -58.73 -3.56 -51.27
N ILE A 3 -58.49 -2.83 -52.36
CA ILE A 3 -59.42 -2.76 -53.49
C ILE A 3 -59.24 -4.07 -54.25
N GLN A 4 -60.01 -5.10 -53.88
CA GLN A 4 -60.26 -6.21 -54.80
C GLN A 4 -61.20 -5.68 -55.87
N LYS A 5 -60.65 -5.40 -57.05
CA LYS A 5 -61.47 -5.28 -58.26
C LYS A 5 -62.19 -6.62 -58.43
N GLU A 6 -63.51 -6.61 -58.27
CA GLU A 6 -64.38 -7.71 -58.73
C GLU A 6 -64.16 -7.86 -60.24
N LYS A 7 -63.32 -8.82 -60.64
CA LYS A 7 -63.41 -9.40 -61.97
C LYS A 7 -64.77 -10.08 -62.03
N GLN A 8 -65.73 -9.48 -62.74
CA GLN A 8 -66.90 -10.19 -63.25
C GLN A 8 -66.39 -11.32 -64.17
N GLY A 9 -66.08 -12.47 -63.58
CA GLY A 9 -65.79 -13.70 -64.30
C GLY A 9 -67.07 -14.21 -64.94
N LYS A 10 -66.98 -14.65 -66.21
CA LYS A 10 -68.01 -15.47 -66.85
C LYS A 10 -68.38 -16.60 -65.87
N ILE A 11 -69.59 -16.60 -65.35
CA ILE A 11 -70.06 -17.64 -64.43
C ILE A 11 -70.25 -18.91 -65.24
N MET A 12 -69.65 -20.04 -64.84
CA MET A 12 -69.89 -21.33 -65.47
C MET A 12 -71.41 -21.58 -65.56
N HIS A 13 -71.93 -21.76 -66.77
CA HIS A 13 -73.34 -22.09 -66.99
C HIS A 13 -73.51 -23.56 -67.39
N ARG A 14 -74.73 -24.07 -67.24
CA ARG A 14 -75.10 -25.39 -67.77
C ARG A 14 -75.23 -25.32 -69.28
N ILE A 15 -75.05 -26.44 -69.97
CA ILE A 15 -75.24 -26.51 -71.43
C ILE A 15 -76.64 -26.02 -71.83
N ASP A 16 -76.70 -25.07 -72.74
CA ASP A 16 -77.92 -24.36 -73.14
C ASP A 16 -78.06 -24.24 -74.66
N THR A 17 -77.28 -25.05 -75.39
CA THR A 17 -77.44 -25.22 -76.83
C THR A 17 -78.86 -25.73 -77.15
N PRO A 18 -79.40 -25.45 -78.35
CA PRO A 18 -80.75 -25.89 -78.71
C PRO A 18 -80.98 -27.40 -78.61
N THR A 19 -79.90 -28.19 -78.68
CA THR A 19 -79.88 -29.66 -78.58
C THR A 19 -79.55 -30.17 -77.18
N ALA A 20 -79.43 -29.29 -76.18
CA ALA A 20 -79.30 -29.65 -74.78
C ALA A 20 -80.58 -30.35 -74.28
N GLN A 21 -80.42 -31.40 -73.48
CA GLN A 21 -81.55 -32.05 -72.83
C GLN A 21 -82.08 -31.15 -71.71
N LYS A 22 -83.26 -30.58 -71.93
CA LYS A 22 -83.91 -29.69 -70.98
C LYS A 22 -84.20 -30.40 -69.65
N ASP A 23 -83.89 -29.74 -68.53
CA ASP A 23 -84.22 -30.17 -67.16
C ASP A 23 -83.72 -31.57 -66.74
N LYS A 24 -82.67 -32.10 -67.39
CA LYS A 24 -82.11 -33.44 -67.09
C LYS A 24 -81.81 -33.69 -65.61
N PHE A 25 -81.39 -32.65 -64.88
CA PHE A 25 -81.04 -32.73 -63.45
C PHE A 25 -82.01 -31.94 -62.55
N GLY A 26 -83.22 -31.62 -63.03
CA GLY A 26 -84.24 -30.82 -62.35
C GLY A 26 -84.55 -29.50 -63.07
N LEU A 27 -85.59 -28.79 -62.61
CA LEU A 27 -86.07 -27.56 -63.24
C LEU A 27 -84.94 -26.51 -63.39
N GLY A 28 -84.71 -26.06 -64.62
CA GLY A 28 -83.65 -25.13 -65.02
C GLY A 28 -82.26 -25.75 -65.17
N LYS A 29 -82.10 -27.07 -65.04
CA LYS A 29 -80.80 -27.76 -65.05
C LYS A 29 -80.65 -28.68 -66.25
N ASN A 30 -80.39 -28.07 -67.39
CA ASN A 30 -80.11 -28.76 -68.65
C ASN A 30 -78.86 -29.65 -68.55
N GLY A 31 -78.80 -30.69 -69.38
CA GLY A 31 -77.67 -31.62 -69.44
C GLY A 31 -77.40 -32.15 -70.85
N PHE A 32 -76.28 -32.86 -70.98
CA PHE A 32 -75.86 -33.49 -72.24
C PHE A 32 -76.68 -34.75 -72.53
N THR A 33 -76.98 -35.02 -73.81
CA THR A 33 -77.54 -36.29 -74.30
C THR A 33 -76.74 -36.77 -75.50
N ASP A 34 -76.58 -38.09 -75.64
CA ASP A 34 -75.94 -38.72 -76.80
C ASP A 34 -76.83 -38.67 -78.06
N GLY A 35 -78.04 -38.15 -77.90
CA GLY A 35 -79.08 -38.21 -78.93
C GLY A 35 -79.65 -39.63 -79.02
N ASP A 36 -80.66 -39.77 -79.87
CA ASP A 36 -81.25 -41.05 -80.21
C ASP A 36 -81.71 -41.01 -81.69
N PRO A 37 -80.97 -41.66 -82.59
CA PRO A 37 -81.29 -41.68 -84.01
C PRO A 37 -82.66 -42.30 -84.32
N THR A 38 -83.19 -43.16 -83.44
CA THR A 38 -84.48 -43.83 -83.65
C THR A 38 -85.67 -42.95 -83.31
N THR A 39 -85.49 -41.99 -82.40
CA THR A 39 -86.52 -41.01 -82.03
C THR A 39 -86.32 -39.63 -82.68
N GLY A 40 -85.26 -39.47 -83.48
CA GLY A 40 -84.94 -38.20 -84.16
C GLY A 40 -84.37 -37.14 -83.22
N THR A 41 -83.92 -37.52 -82.02
CA THR A 41 -83.34 -36.59 -81.05
C THR A 41 -81.85 -36.40 -81.37
N PRO A 42 -81.38 -35.18 -81.71
CA PRO A 42 -79.97 -34.95 -81.95
C PRO A 42 -79.15 -35.09 -80.66
N ALA A 43 -77.88 -35.45 -80.80
CA ALA A 43 -76.91 -35.36 -79.71
C ALA A 43 -76.73 -33.89 -79.30
N THR A 44 -76.36 -33.65 -78.04
CA THR A 44 -76.09 -32.29 -77.58
C THR A 44 -74.87 -31.71 -78.27
N ASP A 45 -75.08 -30.61 -78.98
CA ASP A 45 -74.01 -29.84 -79.60
C ASP A 45 -73.21 -29.13 -78.51
N LEU A 46 -71.88 -29.20 -78.63
CA LEU A 46 -70.97 -28.41 -77.83
C LEU A 46 -70.75 -27.08 -78.53
N ASN A 47 -70.94 -25.97 -77.82
CA ASN A 47 -70.60 -24.63 -78.29
C ASN A 47 -69.27 -24.15 -77.69
N GLU A 48 -68.74 -23.08 -78.25
CA GLU A 48 -67.54 -22.41 -77.78
C GLU A 48 -67.68 -21.96 -76.32
N GLU A 49 -68.88 -21.52 -75.90
CA GLU A 49 -69.08 -20.95 -74.56
C GLU A 49 -68.86 -21.97 -73.44
N ILE A 50 -69.36 -23.20 -73.58
CA ILE A 50 -69.16 -24.25 -72.56
C ILE A 50 -67.71 -24.77 -72.55
N CYS A 51 -67.08 -24.87 -73.73
CA CYS A 51 -65.70 -25.32 -73.88
C CYS A 51 -64.71 -24.29 -73.32
N ASP A 52 -64.92 -23.01 -73.62
CA ASP A 52 -64.12 -21.90 -73.08
C ASP A 52 -64.30 -21.78 -71.57
N ALA A 53 -65.53 -21.95 -71.05
CA ALA A 53 -65.78 -21.90 -69.62
C ALA A 53 -65.06 -23.04 -68.87
N LEU A 54 -65.11 -24.26 -69.39
CA LEU A 54 -64.38 -25.39 -68.81
C LEU A 54 -62.87 -25.18 -68.86
N GLN A 55 -62.35 -24.64 -69.97
CA GLN A 55 -60.93 -24.34 -70.10
C GLN A 55 -60.50 -23.27 -69.09
N GLU A 56 -61.21 -22.15 -69.01
CA GLU A 56 -60.87 -21.05 -68.10
C GLU A 56 -60.93 -21.46 -66.63
N GLU A 57 -61.87 -22.34 -66.24
CA GLU A 57 -61.95 -22.85 -64.87
C GLU A 57 -60.73 -23.72 -64.51
N VAL A 58 -60.34 -24.63 -65.41
CA VAL A 58 -59.14 -25.45 -65.23
C VAL A 58 -57.87 -24.58 -65.24
N CYS A 59 -57.75 -23.65 -66.19
CA CYS A 59 -56.63 -22.74 -66.31
C CYS A 59 -56.50 -21.83 -65.08
N THR A 60 -57.61 -21.28 -64.59
CA THR A 60 -57.65 -20.41 -63.42
C THR A 60 -57.12 -21.12 -62.17
N VAL A 61 -57.48 -22.40 -61.97
CA VAL A 61 -56.95 -23.19 -60.84
C VAL A 61 -55.42 -23.36 -60.94
N ILE A 62 -54.91 -23.63 -62.14
CA ILE A 62 -53.48 -23.84 -62.41
C ILE A 62 -52.69 -22.53 -62.21
N GLU A 63 -53.15 -21.44 -62.82
CA GLU A 63 -52.49 -20.13 -62.81
C GLU A 63 -52.49 -19.48 -61.42
N ASN A 64 -53.59 -19.61 -60.66
CA ASN A 64 -53.67 -19.09 -59.28
C ASN A 64 -52.65 -19.73 -58.33
N LEU A 65 -52.10 -20.89 -58.69
CA LEU A 65 -51.02 -21.57 -57.97
C LEU A 65 -49.63 -21.30 -58.57
N GLY A 66 -49.55 -20.33 -59.47
CA GLY A 66 -48.31 -19.89 -60.11
C GLY A 66 -47.72 -20.91 -61.08
N ILE A 67 -48.52 -21.86 -61.57
CA ILE A 67 -48.10 -22.79 -62.62
C ILE A 67 -48.42 -22.13 -63.97
N ARG A 68 -47.42 -22.03 -64.85
CA ARG A 68 -47.59 -21.49 -66.20
C ARG A 68 -48.18 -22.55 -67.12
N LEU A 69 -49.25 -22.23 -67.84
CA LEU A 69 -49.90 -23.12 -68.81
C LEU A 69 -48.92 -23.53 -69.93
N ASP A 70 -48.88 -24.83 -70.25
CA ASP A 70 -48.05 -25.43 -71.29
C ASP A 70 -48.85 -26.46 -72.08
N LYS A 71 -49.06 -26.19 -73.37
CA LYS A 71 -49.80 -27.06 -74.29
C LYS A 71 -49.18 -28.45 -74.49
N ASN A 72 -47.91 -28.62 -74.14
CA ASN A 72 -47.23 -29.92 -74.27
C ASN A 72 -47.32 -30.75 -72.98
N GLN A 73 -47.96 -30.23 -71.92
CA GLN A 73 -48.00 -30.83 -70.60
C GLN A 73 -49.45 -31.15 -70.18
N HIS A 74 -49.75 -32.44 -70.00
CA HIS A 74 -51.11 -32.91 -69.72
C HIS A 74 -51.36 -33.28 -68.23
N ASP A 75 -50.46 -32.92 -67.32
CA ASP A 75 -50.56 -33.18 -65.87
C ASP A 75 -50.65 -31.90 -65.02
N GLN A 76 -50.82 -30.73 -65.64
CA GLN A 76 -50.77 -29.44 -64.93
C GLN A 76 -51.88 -29.27 -63.88
N LEU A 77 -53.09 -29.77 -64.16
CA LEU A 77 -54.18 -29.78 -63.18
C LEU A 77 -53.86 -30.69 -61.99
N TYR A 78 -53.21 -31.83 -62.23
CA TYR A 78 -52.77 -32.73 -61.16
C TYR A 78 -51.71 -32.06 -60.27
N GLN A 79 -50.73 -31.38 -60.87
CA GLN A 79 -49.72 -30.60 -60.14
C GLN A 79 -50.35 -29.44 -59.34
N ALA A 80 -51.38 -28.80 -59.89
CA ALA A 80 -52.15 -27.77 -59.21
C ALA A 80 -52.83 -28.34 -57.95
N ILE A 81 -53.49 -29.50 -58.06
CA ILE A 81 -54.14 -30.17 -56.92
C ILE A 81 -53.11 -30.54 -55.84
N GLN A 82 -51.94 -31.07 -56.22
CA GLN A 82 -50.86 -31.38 -55.27
C GLN A 82 -50.40 -30.13 -54.51
N LYS A 83 -50.14 -29.03 -55.22
CA LYS A 83 -49.77 -27.75 -54.59
C LYS A 83 -50.85 -27.19 -53.67
N LEU A 84 -52.14 -27.35 -54.03
CA LEU A 84 -53.26 -26.90 -53.20
C LEU A 84 -53.28 -27.68 -51.87
N SER A 85 -53.09 -29.01 -51.94
CA SER A 85 -53.00 -29.88 -50.77
C SER A 85 -51.81 -29.53 -49.87
N GLU A 86 -50.64 -29.25 -50.44
CA GLU A 86 -49.46 -28.79 -49.69
C GLU A 86 -49.69 -27.44 -49.02
N LYS A 87 -50.36 -26.50 -49.71
CA LYS A 87 -50.69 -25.18 -49.19
C LYS A 87 -51.62 -25.27 -47.98
N GLU A 88 -52.67 -26.08 -48.05
CA GLU A 88 -53.58 -26.30 -46.91
C GLU A 88 -52.90 -27.07 -45.76
N ALA A 89 -52.06 -28.06 -46.05
CA ALA A 89 -51.27 -28.75 -45.03
C ALA A 89 -50.29 -27.81 -44.30
N ASN A 90 -49.65 -26.88 -45.03
CA ASN A 90 -48.77 -25.88 -44.45
C ASN A 90 -49.53 -24.84 -43.62
N LYS A 91 -50.72 -24.43 -44.06
CA LYS A 91 -51.61 -23.57 -43.28
C LYS A 91 -52.04 -24.24 -41.97
N ALA A 92 -52.35 -25.54 -41.99
CA ALA A 92 -52.66 -26.31 -40.79
C ALA A 92 -51.45 -26.46 -39.86
N LYS A 93 -50.24 -26.68 -40.39
CA LYS A 93 -48.99 -26.69 -39.60
C LYS A 93 -48.73 -25.34 -38.93
N MET A 94 -48.94 -24.23 -39.63
CA MET A 94 -48.78 -22.89 -39.05
C MET A 94 -49.81 -22.62 -37.96
N ALA A 95 -51.08 -23.01 -38.16
CA ALA A 95 -52.11 -22.90 -37.13
C ALA A 95 -51.75 -23.73 -35.88
N LEU A 96 -51.21 -24.94 -36.05
CA LEU A 96 -50.74 -25.77 -34.94
C LEU A 96 -49.58 -25.11 -34.17
N VAL A 97 -48.63 -24.49 -34.88
CA VAL A 97 -47.52 -23.72 -34.29
C VAL A 97 -48.02 -22.48 -33.54
N ASP A 98 -49.04 -21.80 -34.05
CA ASP A 98 -49.63 -20.61 -33.41
C ASP A 98 -50.51 -20.97 -32.19
N THR A 99 -51.10 -22.17 -32.19
CA THR A 99 -51.80 -22.75 -31.02
C THR A 99 -50.87 -23.53 -30.08
N ALA A 100 -49.58 -23.63 -30.40
CA ALA A 100 -48.63 -24.38 -29.59
C ALA A 100 -48.53 -23.72 -28.19
N PRO A 101 -48.48 -24.51 -27.10
CA PRO A 101 -48.45 -24.00 -25.74
C PRO A 101 -47.36 -22.96 -25.51
N VAL A 102 -47.59 -22.11 -24.52
CA VAL A 102 -46.79 -20.94 -24.10
C VAL A 102 -45.28 -21.24 -23.97
N ASP A 103 -44.89 -22.50 -23.81
CA ASP A 103 -43.52 -22.98 -23.67
C ASP A 103 -42.66 -22.75 -24.91
N LEU A 104 -43.19 -22.95 -26.14
CA LEU A 104 -42.41 -22.68 -27.36
C LEU A 104 -42.23 -21.18 -27.59
N ASN A 105 -43.24 -20.38 -27.22
CA ASN A 105 -43.15 -18.93 -27.25
C ASN A 105 -42.15 -18.42 -26.18
N THR A 106 -42.08 -19.07 -25.03
CA THR A 106 -41.14 -18.76 -23.95
C THR A 106 -39.72 -19.16 -24.32
N LEU A 107 -39.48 -20.36 -24.84
CA LEU A 107 -38.18 -20.80 -25.33
C LEU A 107 -37.67 -19.92 -26.48
N LYS A 108 -38.54 -19.53 -27.43
CA LYS A 108 -38.18 -18.62 -28.53
C LYS A 108 -37.89 -17.19 -28.04
N LYS A 109 -38.65 -16.70 -27.05
CA LYS A 109 -38.39 -15.40 -26.40
C LYS A 109 -37.09 -15.43 -25.61
N ILE A 110 -36.81 -16.50 -24.87
CA ILE A 110 -35.54 -16.70 -24.14
C ILE A 110 -34.38 -16.79 -25.14
N ALA A 111 -34.47 -17.63 -26.17
CA ALA A 111 -33.44 -17.74 -27.20
C ALA A 111 -33.14 -16.39 -27.87
N LYS A 112 -34.18 -15.64 -28.26
CA LYS A 112 -34.02 -14.29 -28.83
C LYS A 112 -33.46 -13.28 -27.83
N ALA A 113 -33.90 -13.30 -26.57
CA ALA A 113 -33.38 -12.44 -25.51
C ALA A 113 -31.90 -12.73 -25.19
N LEU A 114 -31.46 -13.98 -25.38
CA LEU A 114 -30.08 -14.42 -25.26
C LEU A 114 -29.29 -14.30 -26.58
N GLY A 115 -29.86 -13.69 -27.63
CA GLY A 115 -29.19 -13.42 -28.91
C GLY A 115 -29.04 -14.62 -29.84
N ASN A 116 -29.79 -15.72 -29.62
CA ASN A 116 -29.66 -16.99 -30.33
C ASN A 116 -28.24 -17.56 -30.34
N ASP A 117 -27.45 -17.34 -29.29
CA ASP A 117 -26.09 -17.84 -29.20
C ASP A 117 -26.08 -19.34 -28.87
N PRO A 118 -25.66 -20.23 -29.82
CA PRO A 118 -25.61 -21.67 -29.58
C PRO A 118 -24.54 -22.07 -28.53
N LYS A 119 -23.65 -21.15 -28.17
CA LYS A 119 -22.59 -21.33 -27.18
C LYS A 119 -22.75 -20.38 -25.99
N PHE A 120 -23.98 -19.94 -25.70
CA PHE A 120 -24.28 -18.94 -24.66
C PHE A 120 -23.56 -19.19 -23.33
N ALA A 121 -23.46 -20.44 -22.87
CA ALA A 121 -22.75 -20.81 -21.65
C ALA A 121 -21.22 -20.56 -21.75
N GLU A 122 -20.58 -20.92 -22.86
CA GLU A 122 -19.15 -20.64 -23.11
C GLU A 122 -18.92 -19.12 -23.24
N THR A 123 -19.83 -18.41 -23.90
CA THR A 123 -19.78 -16.95 -24.05
C THR A 123 -19.89 -16.25 -22.70
N CYS A 124 -20.83 -16.66 -21.84
CA CYS A 124 -20.95 -16.16 -20.47
C CYS A 124 -19.69 -16.44 -19.66
N ASN A 125 -19.16 -17.67 -19.72
CA ASN A 125 -17.91 -18.02 -19.05
C ASN A 125 -16.74 -17.18 -19.54
N THR A 126 -16.66 -16.89 -20.84
CA THR A 126 -15.65 -16.01 -21.44
C THR A 126 -15.80 -14.57 -20.96
N ILE A 127 -17.02 -14.04 -20.88
CA ILE A 127 -17.30 -12.68 -20.39
C ILE A 127 -16.99 -12.56 -18.89
N PHE A 128 -17.38 -13.55 -18.09
CA PHE A 128 -17.05 -13.59 -16.67
C PHE A 128 -15.56 -13.73 -16.42
N ALA A 129 -14.84 -14.53 -17.22
CA ALA A 129 -13.38 -14.60 -17.17
C ALA A 129 -12.72 -13.24 -17.51
N LYS A 130 -13.25 -12.51 -18.50
CA LYS A 130 -12.80 -11.14 -18.82
C LYS A 130 -13.08 -10.14 -17.69
N LYS A 131 -14.23 -10.22 -17.05
CA LYS A 131 -14.59 -9.35 -15.90
C LYS A 131 -13.73 -9.59 -14.65
N SER A 132 -13.06 -10.75 -14.59
CA SER A 132 -12.25 -11.19 -13.44
C SER A 132 -10.76 -10.86 -13.58
N SER A 133 -10.31 -10.23 -14.67
CA SER A 133 -8.88 -10.01 -14.88
C SER A 133 -8.54 -8.63 -15.46
N ARG A 134 -7.95 -7.81 -14.58
CA ARG A 134 -6.94 -6.77 -14.85
C ARG A 134 -7.24 -5.83 -16.02
N ASP A 135 -7.80 -4.67 -15.70
CA ASP A 135 -7.55 -3.48 -16.51
C ASP A 135 -6.07 -3.12 -16.38
N VAL A 136 -5.25 -3.55 -17.34
CA VAL A 136 -3.84 -3.16 -17.43
C VAL A 136 -3.77 -1.85 -18.20
N LEU A 137 -3.51 -0.76 -17.48
CA LEU A 137 -3.13 0.51 -18.11
C LEU A 137 -1.70 0.36 -18.65
N THR A 138 -1.57 0.24 -19.98
CA THR A 138 -0.27 0.11 -20.67
C THR A 138 0.49 1.44 -20.77
N SER A 139 -0.23 2.56 -20.68
CA SER A 139 0.30 3.91 -20.51
C SER A 139 -0.81 4.83 -20.00
N GLY A 140 -0.47 5.91 -19.28
CA GLY A 140 -1.44 6.91 -18.83
C GLY A 140 -1.39 7.21 -17.33
N ARG A 141 -2.40 7.94 -16.86
CA ARG A 141 -2.54 8.39 -15.46
C ARG A 141 -3.87 7.90 -14.91
N LEU A 142 -3.84 7.19 -13.78
CA LEU A 142 -5.04 6.90 -13.00
C LEU A 142 -5.37 8.12 -12.12
N ILE A 143 -6.52 8.76 -12.35
CA ILE A 143 -7.02 9.86 -11.53
C ILE A 143 -8.24 9.37 -10.75
N VAL A 144 -8.19 9.40 -9.42
CA VAL A 144 -9.33 9.11 -8.55
C VAL A 144 -9.92 10.44 -8.10
N THR A 145 -11.10 10.80 -8.62
CA THR A 145 -11.85 12.01 -8.24
C THR A 145 -13.00 11.65 -7.30
N GLY A 146 -13.23 12.49 -6.28
CA GLY A 146 -14.33 12.33 -5.35
C GLY A 146 -15.63 12.94 -5.91
N GLY A 147 -16.77 12.39 -5.48
CA GLY A 147 -18.09 12.97 -5.75
C GLY A 147 -18.42 14.14 -4.81
N VAL A 148 -19.68 14.55 -4.80
CA VAL A 148 -20.20 15.66 -3.96
C VAL A 148 -20.52 15.25 -2.51
N ASP A 149 -20.32 13.98 -2.17
CA ASP A 149 -20.82 13.30 -0.97
C ASP A 149 -19.90 13.38 0.26
N SER A 150 -19.03 14.40 0.34
CA SER A 150 -18.11 14.65 1.47
C SER A 150 -17.13 13.52 1.82
N LYS A 151 -17.06 12.46 1.01
CA LYS A 151 -16.10 11.37 1.16
C LYS A 151 -14.85 11.66 0.33
N ALA A 152 -13.68 11.53 0.95
CA ALA A 152 -12.43 11.64 0.23
C ALA A 152 -12.30 10.49 -0.80
N PRO A 153 -11.88 10.77 -2.05
CA PRO A 153 -11.53 9.70 -2.98
C PRO A 153 -10.43 8.83 -2.39
N ALA A 154 -10.59 7.50 -2.48
CA ALA A 154 -9.65 6.55 -1.92
C ALA A 154 -9.30 5.45 -2.93
N LEU A 155 -8.02 5.12 -3.01
CA LEU A 155 -7.56 3.87 -3.63
C LEU A 155 -7.43 2.82 -2.53
N GLN A 156 -8.28 1.80 -2.55
CA GLN A 156 -8.32 0.76 -1.51
C GLN A 156 -7.68 -0.53 -2.01
N VAL A 157 -6.75 -1.06 -1.23
CA VAL A 157 -6.20 -2.41 -1.41
C VAL A 157 -6.66 -3.26 -0.22
N LYS A 158 -7.63 -4.15 -0.45
CA LYS A 158 -8.13 -5.08 0.56
C LYS A 158 -7.67 -6.50 0.23
N SER A 159 -6.76 -7.02 1.03
CA SER A 159 -6.35 -8.43 0.96
C SER A 159 -7.23 -9.27 1.86
N THR A 160 -7.62 -10.46 1.39
CA THR A 160 -8.25 -11.50 2.22
C THR A 160 -7.21 -12.35 2.97
N THR A 161 -5.92 -12.13 2.68
CA THR A 161 -4.79 -12.76 3.35
C THR A 161 -4.11 -11.78 4.30
N THR A 162 -3.03 -12.23 4.94
CA THR A 162 -2.28 -11.46 5.95
C THR A 162 -1.64 -10.18 5.41
N HIS A 163 -1.37 -10.09 4.11
CA HIS A 163 -0.63 -8.98 3.50
C HIS A 163 -1.47 -8.26 2.44
N GLY A 164 -1.64 -6.95 2.59
CA GLY A 164 -2.17 -6.06 1.56
C GLY A 164 -1.18 -4.94 1.29
N TYR A 165 -0.81 -4.74 0.02
CA TYR A 165 0.12 -3.67 -0.37
C TYR A 165 -0.19 -3.11 -1.76
N LEU A 166 0.15 -1.84 -1.95
CA LEU A 166 0.39 -1.25 -3.26
C LEU A 166 1.86 -1.50 -3.64
N GLU A 167 2.11 -2.03 -4.83
CA GLU A 167 3.45 -2.34 -5.34
C GLU A 167 3.80 -1.52 -6.57
N LEU A 168 5.01 -0.95 -6.57
CA LEU A 168 5.59 -0.24 -7.71
C LEU A 168 6.87 -0.97 -8.12
N ILE A 169 6.89 -1.53 -9.33
CA ILE A 169 8.04 -2.24 -9.89
C ILE A 169 8.59 -1.42 -11.05
N ALA A 170 9.82 -0.95 -10.91
CA ALA A 170 10.53 -0.29 -12.01
C ALA A 170 11.09 -1.32 -12.99
N ALA A 171 11.35 -0.91 -14.24
CA ALA A 171 11.89 -1.78 -15.29
C ALA A 171 13.22 -2.46 -14.91
N ASN A 172 14.00 -1.85 -14.02
CA ASN A 172 15.23 -2.41 -13.47
C ASN A 172 15.01 -3.37 -12.29
N GLY A 173 13.77 -3.77 -12.01
CA GLY A 173 13.40 -4.68 -10.91
C GLY A 173 13.39 -4.05 -9.52
N ASN A 174 13.62 -2.73 -9.39
CA ASN A 174 13.45 -2.08 -8.09
C ASN A 174 11.97 -2.05 -7.69
N THR A 175 11.67 -2.67 -6.55
CA THR A 175 10.31 -2.76 -6.02
C THR A 175 10.15 -1.93 -4.76
N TRP A 176 9.11 -1.09 -4.75
CA TRP A 176 8.66 -0.36 -3.58
C TRP A 176 7.26 -0.82 -3.18
N ARG A 177 7.04 -0.95 -1.88
CA ARG A 177 5.74 -1.35 -1.33
C ARG A 177 5.28 -0.39 -0.25
N ILE A 178 3.99 -0.11 -0.28
CA ILE A 178 3.26 0.54 0.81
C ILE A 178 2.16 -0.43 1.22
N GLY A 179 2.20 -0.92 2.46
CA GLY A 179 1.31 -1.98 2.87
C GLY A 179 1.03 -2.05 4.36
N SER A 180 0.18 -3.00 4.70
CA SER A 180 -0.13 -3.38 6.07
C SER A 180 -0.02 -4.90 6.19
N ASN A 181 0.53 -5.34 7.31
CA ASN A 181 0.55 -6.75 7.68
C ASN A 181 -0.37 -6.98 8.89
N ASN A 182 -1.36 -7.85 8.73
CA ASN A 182 -2.30 -8.20 9.80
C ASN A 182 -1.69 -9.11 10.87
N SER A 183 -0.61 -9.85 10.61
CA SER A 183 0.03 -10.68 11.64
C SER A 183 0.75 -9.83 12.68
N ASP A 184 1.29 -8.69 12.24
CA ASP A 184 2.16 -7.85 13.06
C ASP A 184 1.54 -6.47 13.33
N GLN A 185 0.32 -6.22 12.83
CA GLN A 185 -0.44 -4.97 12.92
C GLN A 185 0.33 -3.69 12.49
N ARG A 186 1.36 -3.85 11.66
CA ARG A 186 2.23 -2.74 11.21
C ARG A 186 1.84 -2.26 9.82
N SER A 187 1.65 -0.96 9.67
CA SER A 187 1.82 -0.29 8.38
C SER A 187 3.31 -0.17 8.07
N TYR A 188 3.68 -0.32 6.80
CA TYR A 188 5.07 -0.26 6.38
C TYR A 188 5.25 0.44 5.04
N PHE A 189 6.42 1.06 4.90
CA PHE A 189 6.98 1.50 3.63
C PHE A 189 8.31 0.79 3.45
N GLU A 190 8.45 0.00 2.38
CA GLU A 190 9.68 -0.76 2.15
C GLU A 190 10.18 -0.67 0.72
N LYS A 191 11.51 -0.71 0.63
CA LYS A 191 12.19 -1.12 -0.59
C LYS A 191 12.55 -2.59 -0.42
N VAL A 192 11.89 -3.45 -1.18
CA VAL A 192 11.99 -4.91 -1.04
C VAL A 192 13.46 -5.33 -1.13
N GLY A 193 13.92 -6.07 -0.12
CA GLY A 193 15.30 -6.56 -0.03
C GLY A 193 16.36 -5.51 0.34
N LYS A 194 15.98 -4.27 0.71
CA LYS A 194 16.93 -3.24 1.18
C LYS A 194 16.61 -2.73 2.58
N PHE A 195 15.44 -2.14 2.76
CA PHE A 195 15.05 -1.56 4.04
C PHE A 195 13.53 -1.54 4.17
N SER A 196 13.05 -1.66 5.41
CA SER A 196 11.64 -1.55 5.76
C SER A 196 11.51 -0.51 6.88
N ILE A 197 10.66 0.49 6.66
CA ILE A 197 10.27 1.46 7.68
C ILE A 197 8.93 1.00 8.24
N TYR A 198 8.93 0.66 9.53
CA TYR A 198 7.74 0.25 10.25
C TYR A 198 7.19 1.40 11.06
N PHE A 199 5.88 1.64 10.94
CA PHE A 199 5.20 2.61 11.79
C PHE A 199 4.68 1.86 13.03
N PRO A 200 5.11 2.25 14.25
CA PRO A 200 4.64 1.59 15.47
C PRO A 200 3.16 1.89 15.73
N GLU A 201 2.43 0.93 16.33
CA GLU A 201 1.10 1.16 16.90
C GLU A 201 1.20 1.95 18.20
N LYS A 202 1.63 3.20 18.10
CA LYS A 202 1.67 4.11 19.26
C LYS A 202 0.92 5.37 18.89
N ALA A 203 -0.14 5.67 19.66
CA ALA A 203 -0.80 6.96 19.57
C ALA A 203 0.18 8.05 20.07
N GLY A 204 0.54 8.98 19.20
CA GLY A 204 1.44 10.10 19.51
C GLY A 204 2.17 10.63 18.29
N THR A 205 2.79 11.81 18.43
CA THR A 205 3.68 12.37 17.42
C THR A 205 4.99 11.58 17.40
N LEU A 206 5.41 11.11 16.23
CA LEU A 206 6.76 10.56 16.07
C LEU A 206 7.78 11.64 16.41
N ALA A 207 8.66 11.38 17.38
CA ALA A 207 9.73 12.30 17.73
C ALA A 207 10.61 12.55 16.51
N LEU A 208 10.78 13.82 16.15
CA LEU A 208 11.79 14.24 15.19
C LEU A 208 13.17 14.05 15.80
N ILE A 209 14.21 13.99 14.97
CA ILE A 209 15.61 13.99 15.43
C ILE A 209 15.85 15.23 16.32
N SER A 210 15.24 16.36 15.99
CA SER A 210 15.28 17.58 16.80
C SER A 210 14.67 17.41 18.19
N ASP A 211 13.64 16.59 18.35
CA ASP A 211 13.02 16.34 19.65
C ASP A 211 13.93 15.48 20.52
N VAL A 212 14.64 14.51 19.92
CA VAL A 212 15.67 13.70 20.60
C VAL A 212 16.86 14.57 20.98
N ASP A 213 17.31 15.45 20.08
CA ASP A 213 18.40 16.38 20.33
C ASP A 213 18.04 17.40 21.42
N ALA A 214 16.79 17.86 21.46
CA ALA A 214 16.29 18.79 22.48
C ALA A 214 16.21 18.16 23.88
N VAL A 215 16.03 16.84 23.98
CA VAL A 215 16.00 16.12 25.27
C VAL A 215 17.41 15.78 25.77
N ASN A 216 18.42 15.83 24.90
CA ASN A 216 19.80 15.47 25.21
C ASN A 216 20.54 16.61 25.94
N ASN A 217 20.14 16.91 27.17
CA ASN A 217 20.52 18.08 27.97
C ASN A 217 21.99 18.20 28.40
N TYR A 218 22.86 17.23 28.08
CA TYR A 218 24.28 17.30 28.47
C TYR A 218 25.17 17.56 27.25
N PRO A 219 25.89 18.70 27.19
CA PRO A 219 26.66 19.09 26.02
C PRO A 219 27.78 18.09 25.70
N VAL A 220 27.99 17.84 24.41
CA VAL A 220 29.09 16.99 23.94
C VAL A 220 30.44 17.61 24.34
N GLY A 221 31.33 16.78 24.86
CA GLY A 221 32.65 17.20 25.35
C GLY A 221 32.70 17.63 26.81
N ALA A 222 31.58 17.88 27.49
CA ALA A 222 31.60 18.13 28.93
C ALA A 222 31.94 16.84 29.70
N PRO A 223 32.94 16.85 30.61
CA PRO A 223 33.25 15.68 31.44
C PRO A 223 32.07 15.31 32.36
N ILE A 224 31.82 14.01 32.49
CA ILE A 224 30.77 13.42 33.34
C ILE A 224 31.45 12.41 34.28
N PRO A 225 31.28 12.53 35.62
CA PRO A 225 31.69 11.50 36.55
C PRO A 225 30.90 10.20 36.31
N TRP A 226 31.62 9.10 36.10
CA TRP A 226 31.07 7.78 35.83
C TRP A 226 31.58 6.74 36.86
N PRO A 227 30.71 5.99 37.53
CA PRO A 227 31.09 5.15 38.66
C PRO A 227 31.75 3.82 38.26
N GLN A 228 31.79 3.45 36.98
CA GLN A 228 32.34 2.17 36.52
C GLN A 228 33.62 2.35 35.68
N ALA A 229 34.45 1.31 35.64
CA ALA A 229 35.70 1.29 34.87
C ALA A 229 35.45 1.39 33.35
N THR A 230 34.34 0.84 32.86
CA THR A 230 33.97 0.83 31.44
C THR A 230 32.87 1.86 31.17
N PRO A 231 33.06 2.79 30.21
CA PRO A 231 32.02 3.74 29.84
C PRO A 231 30.85 3.05 29.13
N PRO A 232 29.64 3.61 29.19
CA PRO A 232 28.55 3.16 28.32
C PRO A 232 28.90 3.37 26.85
N LYS A 233 28.20 2.64 25.96
CA LYS A 233 28.33 2.85 24.51
C LYS A 233 28.01 4.30 24.13
N GLY A 234 28.84 4.90 23.27
CA GLY A 234 28.70 6.30 22.83
C GLY A 234 29.42 7.31 23.73
N TYR A 235 30.28 6.83 24.64
CA TYR A 235 31.09 7.65 25.54
C TYR A 235 32.56 7.22 25.50
N LEU A 236 33.45 8.20 25.62
CA LEU A 236 34.90 8.02 25.70
C LEU A 236 35.42 8.44 27.08
N ILE A 237 36.47 7.77 27.55
CA ILE A 237 37.15 8.12 28.81
C ILE A 237 38.12 9.28 28.54
N CYS A 238 38.17 10.26 29.46
CA CYS A 238 39.16 11.34 29.44
C CYS A 238 40.52 10.85 29.96
N ASN A 239 41.23 10.08 29.14
CA ASN A 239 42.51 9.43 29.46
C ASN A 239 43.68 9.92 28.57
N GLY A 240 43.55 11.06 27.90
CA GLY A 240 44.59 11.61 27.02
C GLY A 240 44.59 11.06 25.58
N GLU A 241 43.78 10.05 25.28
CA GLU A 241 43.77 9.40 23.97
C GLU A 241 43.17 10.31 22.87
N PRO A 242 43.62 10.15 21.60
CA PRO A 242 42.97 10.76 20.47
C PRO A 242 41.59 10.14 20.20
N PHE A 243 40.72 10.90 19.55
CA PHE A 243 39.43 10.41 19.06
C PHE A 243 39.30 10.58 17.54
N ASP A 244 38.39 9.83 16.95
CA ASP A 244 38.08 9.91 15.52
C ASP A 244 37.32 11.21 15.23
N LYS A 245 38.04 12.17 14.63
CA LYS A 245 37.54 13.52 14.30
C LYS A 245 36.37 13.50 13.31
N VAL A 246 36.30 12.50 12.44
CA VAL A 246 35.25 12.38 11.42
C VAL A 246 33.99 11.82 12.05
N LYS A 247 34.12 10.83 12.95
CA LYS A 247 32.98 10.24 13.67
C LYS A 247 32.44 11.13 14.79
N CYS A 248 33.29 11.95 15.41
CA CYS A 248 32.93 12.77 16.57
C CYS A 248 33.12 14.28 16.29
N PRO A 249 32.39 14.88 15.31
CA PRO A 249 32.61 16.27 14.90
C PRO A 249 32.25 17.29 16.00
N LYS A 250 31.23 17.02 16.82
CA LYS A 250 30.87 17.88 17.97
C LYS A 250 31.94 17.84 19.06
N LEU A 251 32.58 16.69 19.26
CA LEU A 251 33.69 16.55 20.20
C LEU A 251 34.95 17.28 19.71
N LEU A 252 35.18 17.34 18.40
CA LEU A 252 36.23 18.18 17.79
C LEU A 252 36.03 19.67 18.05
N ILE A 253 34.78 20.14 18.06
CA ILE A 253 34.47 21.53 18.42
C ILE A 253 34.85 21.81 19.88
N ALA A 254 34.56 20.87 20.80
CA ALA A 254 34.90 20.99 22.21
C ALA A 254 36.41 20.83 22.49
N TYR A 255 37.08 19.92 21.77
CA TYR A 255 38.51 19.62 21.91
C TYR A 255 39.22 19.71 20.54
N PRO A 256 39.60 20.92 20.07
CA PRO A 256 40.16 21.14 18.73
C PRO A 256 41.48 20.40 18.45
N SER A 257 42.21 20.00 19.49
CA SER A 257 43.41 19.17 19.36
C SER A 257 43.14 17.79 18.74
N GLY A 258 41.90 17.29 18.86
CA GLY A 258 41.55 15.91 18.52
C GLY A 258 41.94 14.89 19.59
N LYS A 259 42.31 15.36 20.78
CA LYS A 259 42.65 14.52 21.93
C LYS A 259 41.84 14.94 23.13
N LEU A 260 41.43 13.95 23.92
CA LEU A 260 40.81 14.22 25.21
C LEU A 260 41.86 14.66 26.23
N PRO A 261 41.49 15.46 27.25
CA PRO A 261 42.35 15.65 28.40
C PRO A 261 42.56 14.32 29.13
N ASP A 262 43.71 14.16 29.77
CA ASP A 262 43.90 13.10 30.75
C ASP A 262 43.48 13.64 32.12
N LEU A 263 42.32 13.21 32.61
CA LEU A 263 41.73 13.68 33.87
C LEU A 263 41.90 12.67 35.01
N ARG A 264 42.71 11.64 34.81
CA ARG A 264 42.96 10.62 35.84
C ARG A 264 43.81 11.22 36.96
N GLY A 265 43.22 11.32 38.15
CA GLY A 265 43.87 11.93 39.32
C GLY A 265 43.71 13.45 39.41
N GLU A 266 43.06 14.08 38.43
CA GLU A 266 42.93 15.54 38.36
C GLU A 266 41.62 16.04 39.00
N PHE A 267 41.69 17.23 39.60
CA PHE A 267 40.50 17.98 40.03
C PHE A 267 40.15 19.04 39.01
N ILE A 268 38.89 19.06 38.56
CA ILE A 268 38.39 20.10 37.66
C ILE A 268 38.09 21.36 38.47
N ARG A 269 38.63 22.50 38.03
CA ARG A 269 38.35 23.82 38.61
C ARG A 269 37.73 24.76 37.58
N GLY A 270 36.99 25.76 38.06
CA GLY A 270 36.46 26.82 37.20
C GLY A 270 37.58 27.64 36.57
N TRP A 271 37.45 27.92 35.27
CA TRP A 271 38.34 28.84 34.57
C TRP A 271 38.09 30.27 35.06
N ASP A 272 39.17 31.02 35.32
CA ASP A 272 39.11 32.38 35.86
C ASP A 272 38.27 33.33 35.02
N ALA A 273 38.35 33.21 33.68
CA ALA A 273 37.62 34.02 32.71
C ALA A 273 37.62 35.54 33.01
N GLY A 274 38.72 36.06 33.59
CA GLY A 274 38.89 37.48 33.88
C GLY A 274 38.53 37.91 35.32
N ARG A 275 38.18 36.97 36.21
CA ARG A 275 37.90 37.25 37.63
C ARG A 275 39.15 37.63 38.43
N LYS A 276 40.36 37.36 37.93
CA LYS A 276 41.65 37.67 38.56
C LYS A 276 41.95 36.91 39.86
N VAL A 277 41.37 35.72 40.03
CA VAL A 277 41.65 34.79 41.14
C VAL A 277 42.70 33.76 40.73
N ASP A 278 42.69 33.30 39.47
CA ASP A 278 43.63 32.31 38.92
C ASP A 278 44.25 32.86 37.62
N THR A 279 45.02 33.94 37.76
CA THR A 279 45.55 34.72 36.63
C THR A 279 46.70 33.99 35.94
N GLY A 280 46.84 34.19 34.62
CA GLY A 280 47.95 33.65 33.82
C GLY A 280 47.74 32.23 33.31
N ARG A 281 46.52 31.66 33.46
CA ARG A 281 46.18 30.31 33.02
C ARG A 281 45.26 30.29 31.81
N ASN A 282 45.48 29.28 30.97
CA ASN A 282 44.61 28.95 29.84
C ASN A 282 43.59 27.87 30.22
N ILE A 283 42.44 27.84 29.54
CA ILE A 283 41.48 26.74 29.64
C ILE A 283 42.20 25.41 29.33
N LEU A 284 41.88 24.35 30.08
CA LEU A 284 42.53 23.03 30.00
C LEU A 284 44.03 22.98 30.35
N SER A 285 44.63 24.05 30.89
CA SER A 285 46.00 23.97 31.43
C SER A 285 46.04 23.11 32.70
N ALA A 286 47.13 22.36 32.92
CA ALA A 286 47.36 21.65 34.18
C ALA A 286 47.98 22.57 35.25
N GLN A 287 47.81 22.21 36.52
CA GLN A 287 48.45 22.88 37.66
C GLN A 287 48.79 21.83 38.71
N GLY A 288 50.03 21.87 39.20
CA GLY A 288 50.47 21.01 40.30
C GLY A 288 49.83 21.41 41.64
N ASP A 289 49.97 20.54 42.62
CA ASP A 289 49.50 20.80 43.98
C ASP A 289 50.31 21.92 44.64
N ALA A 290 49.66 22.60 45.59
CA ALA A 290 50.29 23.61 46.43
C ALA A 290 49.65 23.59 47.81
N ILE A 291 50.45 23.82 48.85
CA ILE A 291 49.99 24.07 50.20
C ILE A 291 50.12 25.55 50.54
N ARG A 292 49.27 26.04 51.46
CA ARG A 292 49.48 27.36 52.06
C ARG A 292 50.71 27.31 52.98
N ASN A 293 51.24 28.50 53.29
CA ASN A 293 52.36 28.63 54.21
C ASN A 293 52.07 27.97 55.56
N ILE A 294 53.01 27.14 56.03
CA ILE A 294 52.97 26.52 57.36
C ILE A 294 53.86 27.35 58.27
N THR A 295 53.33 27.77 59.42
CA THR A 295 54.05 28.65 60.33
C THR A 295 54.26 28.00 61.70
N GLY A 296 55.31 28.46 62.36
CA GLY A 296 55.67 28.12 63.73
C GLY A 296 56.90 28.93 64.13
N ARG A 297 57.14 29.04 65.43
CA ARG A 297 58.27 29.79 65.99
C ARG A 297 59.00 28.91 67.01
N ILE A 298 60.31 29.09 67.07
CA ILE A 298 61.15 28.62 68.17
C ILE A 298 61.62 29.88 68.90
N GLY A 299 61.41 29.92 70.22
CA GLY A 299 61.86 30.99 71.09
C GLY A 299 63.24 30.72 71.67
N TYR A 300 63.43 30.99 72.96
CA TYR A 300 64.67 30.67 73.67
C TYR A 300 64.98 29.17 73.53
N ALA A 301 66.19 28.82 73.06
CA ALA A 301 66.67 27.44 72.92
C ALA A 301 67.74 27.11 73.97
N ARG A 302 67.63 27.73 75.16
CA ARG A 302 68.52 27.51 76.31
C ARG A 302 67.69 26.97 77.46
N GLN A 303 68.08 25.80 77.97
CA GLN A 303 67.60 25.25 79.22
C GLN A 303 68.67 25.46 80.29
N GLY A 304 68.27 25.92 81.47
CA GLY A 304 69.14 26.12 82.64
C GLY A 304 68.37 26.71 83.82
N TRP A 305 68.94 26.67 85.03
CA TRP A 305 68.26 27.07 86.27
C TRP A 305 67.69 28.49 86.25
N ASN A 306 68.43 29.43 85.65
CA ASN A 306 68.04 30.85 85.50
C ASN A 306 67.56 31.21 84.08
N ALA A 307 67.39 30.22 83.20
CA ALA A 307 67.03 30.47 81.80
C ALA A 307 65.50 30.65 81.63
N PRO A 308 65.04 31.52 80.71
CA PRO A 308 63.64 31.55 80.30
C PRO A 308 63.19 30.18 79.76
N PRO A 309 61.92 29.78 79.95
CA PRO A 309 61.43 28.51 79.43
C PRO A 309 61.63 28.40 77.92
N VAL A 310 62.18 27.26 77.51
CA VAL A 310 62.29 26.91 76.10
C VAL A 310 60.89 26.84 75.50
N SER A 311 60.67 27.55 74.41
CA SER A 311 59.35 27.68 73.80
C SER A 311 59.39 27.32 72.32
N ALA A 312 58.35 26.63 71.87
CA ALA A 312 58.09 26.36 70.47
C ALA A 312 56.58 26.34 70.24
N ASP A 313 56.13 26.88 69.11
CA ASP A 313 54.72 26.88 68.71
C ASP A 313 54.54 26.44 67.24
N GLY A 314 53.28 26.22 66.88
CA GLY A 314 52.89 25.80 65.53
C GLY A 314 53.55 24.47 65.14
N ALA A 315 54.16 24.45 63.95
CA ALA A 315 54.84 23.28 63.42
C ALA A 315 56.09 22.86 64.22
N PHE A 316 56.55 23.66 65.18
CA PHE A 316 57.68 23.30 66.03
C PHE A 316 57.22 22.76 67.40
N ARG A 317 58.03 21.87 67.97
CA ARG A 317 57.90 21.43 69.37
C ARG A 317 59.26 21.30 70.02
N VAL A 318 59.30 21.58 71.32
CA VAL A 318 60.48 21.33 72.15
C VAL A 318 60.60 19.83 72.41
N ASP A 319 61.76 19.25 72.15
CA ASP A 319 62.11 17.89 72.55
C ASP A 319 62.68 17.88 73.97
N ARG A 320 62.67 16.72 74.62
CA ARG A 320 63.35 16.53 75.92
C ARG A 320 64.87 16.37 75.78
N ASN A 321 65.39 16.43 74.56
CA ASN A 321 66.80 16.21 74.26
C ASN A 321 67.56 17.54 74.25
N HIS A 322 68.83 17.44 74.63
CA HIS A 322 69.78 18.54 74.64
C HIS A 322 71.03 18.10 73.87
N ASN A 323 71.60 18.97 73.05
CA ASN A 323 72.62 18.55 72.08
C ASN A 323 73.91 19.39 72.09
N ALA A 324 73.96 20.48 72.84
CA ALA A 324 75.15 21.33 72.91
C ALA A 324 75.24 22.05 74.26
N ARG A 325 76.46 22.27 74.75
CA ARG A 325 76.71 23.14 75.91
C ARG A 325 76.60 24.61 75.48
N VAL A 326 75.97 25.46 76.28
CA VAL A 326 75.84 26.89 75.93
C VAL A 326 77.15 27.62 76.23
N ALA A 327 77.73 28.26 75.22
CA ALA A 327 78.97 29.03 75.37
C ALA A 327 78.75 30.24 76.29
N GLY A 328 79.59 30.40 77.31
CA GLY A 328 79.45 31.44 78.33
C GLY A 328 78.27 31.25 79.30
N GLY A 329 77.62 30.08 79.27
CA GLY A 329 76.57 29.70 80.22
C GLY A 329 77.10 29.14 81.54
N GLU A 330 76.19 28.94 82.48
CA GLU A 330 76.39 28.20 83.73
C GLU A 330 76.66 26.71 83.45
N ASN A 331 77.06 25.96 84.48
CA ASN A 331 77.43 24.55 84.34
C ASN A 331 76.31 23.64 83.82
N ASP A 332 75.05 24.03 84.04
CA ASP A 332 73.86 23.27 83.64
C ASP A 332 73.11 23.91 82.46
N ASP A 333 73.75 24.83 81.73
CA ASP A 333 73.14 25.41 80.52
C ASP A 333 73.37 24.56 79.27
N TRP A 334 72.27 24.10 78.69
CA TRP A 334 72.28 23.30 77.48
C TRP A 334 71.37 23.86 76.39
N GLY A 335 71.79 23.68 75.15
CA GLY A 335 71.01 23.92 73.95
C GLY A 335 69.90 22.88 73.84
N SER A 336 68.66 23.36 73.77
CA SER A 336 67.48 22.50 73.62
C SER A 336 67.23 22.14 72.17
N VAL A 337 66.85 20.89 71.93
CA VAL A 337 66.45 20.43 70.60
C VAL A 337 64.99 20.79 70.37
N ALA A 338 64.70 21.41 69.22
CA ALA A 338 63.34 21.60 68.74
C ALA A 338 63.17 20.83 67.43
N SER A 339 62.07 20.08 67.32
CA SER A 339 61.71 19.33 66.13
C SER A 339 60.69 20.09 65.31
N PHE A 340 60.85 20.06 63.99
CA PHE A 340 59.84 20.47 63.02
C PHE A 340 58.94 19.27 62.67
N ASP A 341 57.64 19.43 62.87
CA ASP A 341 56.62 18.43 62.55
C ASP A 341 55.34 19.13 62.07
N THR A 342 55.10 19.07 60.76
CA THR A 342 53.91 19.68 60.14
C THR A 342 52.61 19.02 60.59
N LYS A 343 52.65 17.75 61.04
CA LYS A 343 51.47 17.03 61.55
C LYS A 343 50.79 17.74 62.71
N ARG A 344 51.55 18.58 63.43
CA ARG A 344 51.06 19.37 64.56
C ARG A 344 50.01 20.41 64.17
N VAL A 345 50.03 20.88 62.92
CA VAL A 345 49.15 21.96 62.46
C VAL A 345 48.36 21.60 61.20
N VAL A 346 48.76 20.55 60.47
CA VAL A 346 48.07 20.05 59.28
C VAL A 346 48.13 18.52 59.20
N PRO A 347 47.12 17.83 58.64
CA PRO A 347 47.25 16.43 58.26
C PRO A 347 48.35 16.23 57.20
N THR A 348 49.08 15.11 57.27
CA THR A 348 50.21 14.83 56.37
C THR A 348 50.00 13.53 55.58
N ALA A 349 50.38 13.55 54.30
CA ALA A 349 50.44 12.40 53.40
C ALA A 349 51.51 12.66 52.32
N ASN A 350 51.79 11.68 51.46
CA ASN A 350 52.74 11.85 50.34
C ASN A 350 52.25 12.85 49.27
N GLU A 351 50.94 13.13 49.22
CA GLU A 351 50.28 14.03 48.27
C GLU A 351 49.31 14.94 49.03
N ASN A 352 49.28 16.23 48.70
CA ASN A 352 48.27 17.13 49.23
C ASN A 352 46.93 16.95 48.49
N ARG A 353 45.94 16.38 49.17
CA ARG A 353 44.62 16.13 48.58
C ARG A 353 43.49 16.27 49.59
N PRO A 354 42.33 16.79 49.17
CA PRO A 354 41.11 16.66 49.95
C PRO A 354 40.66 15.19 49.97
N ARG A 355 39.77 14.85 50.91
CA ARG A 355 39.05 13.57 50.85
C ARG A 355 38.28 13.49 49.52
N ASN A 356 38.41 12.37 48.83
CA ASN A 356 37.82 12.17 47.51
C ASN A 356 37.40 10.70 47.30
N ILE A 357 36.58 10.48 46.26
CA ILE A 357 36.21 9.17 45.73
C ILE A 357 36.54 9.19 44.23
N ALA A 358 37.18 8.14 43.73
CA ALA A 358 37.57 8.05 42.33
C ALA A 358 36.38 7.65 41.44
N PHE A 359 36.08 8.48 40.44
CA PHE A 359 35.17 8.20 39.34
C PHE A 359 35.97 8.30 38.03
N ASN A 360 35.53 7.59 36.99
CA ASN A 360 36.01 7.90 35.64
C ASN A 360 35.42 9.23 35.19
N TYR A 361 36.18 10.02 34.43
CA TYR A 361 35.62 11.12 33.66
C TYR A 361 35.36 10.62 32.24
N ILE A 362 34.10 10.71 31.79
CA ILE A 362 33.70 10.33 30.43
C ILE A 362 33.10 11.53 29.70
N VAL A 363 33.15 11.50 28.37
CA VAL A 363 32.50 12.48 27.49
C VAL A 363 31.65 11.76 26.45
N ARG A 364 30.57 12.40 26.02
CA ARG A 364 29.76 11.91 24.90
C ARG A 364 30.55 12.01 23.58
N GLU A 365 30.32 11.06 22.68
CA GLU A 365 30.89 11.07 21.31
C GLU A 365 30.09 11.97 20.34
N ALA A 366 28.76 12.07 20.49
CA ALA A 366 27.84 12.74 19.54
C ALA A 366 26.61 13.40 20.18
#